data_AF-A0A955TME9-F1
#
_entry.id   AF-A0A955TME9-F1
#
_cell.length_a   1.000
_cell.length_b   1.000
_cell.length_c   1.000
_cell.angle_alpha   90.00
_cell.angle_beta   90.00
_cell.angle_gamma   90.00
#
_symmetry.space_group_name_H-M   'P 1'
#
loop_
_entity.id
_entity.type
_entity.pdbx_description
1 polymer ?
#
loop_
_entity_poly.entity_id
_entity_poly.type
_entity_poly.pdbx_seq_one_letter_code
_entity_poly.pdbx_strand_id
1 'polypeptide(L)'
;YHDEATDTLILDYWVDDVTRQAFQENFDRNPRALFQAFQVLLTLNLYTVSDSLKADLYRSQSDYVSETVPTLASDERVMRFKFVRFRKRGAPGALMLKNLSDGEHQLLHSLGLCLLFRGTNSLFLLDEPETHFNPDWRANFISRLRESLIDPDGVSQEMLITTHSPFLISDSTPDKVLLFDRDPGDGKVQITHPDYN
;
A
#
# COMPACT_ATOMS: atom_id res chain seq x y z
N TYR A 1 -17.03 28.98 4.47
CA TYR A 1 -17.38 30.00 3.46
C TYR A 1 -18.24 29.31 2.40
N HIS A 2 -19.42 29.84 2.09
CA HIS A 2 -20.24 29.33 0.98
C HIS A 2 -20.02 30.25 -0.22
N ASP A 3 -19.59 29.66 -1.33
CA ASP A 3 -19.45 30.34 -2.61
C ASP A 3 -20.74 30.14 -3.40
N GLU A 4 -21.58 31.19 -3.47
CA GLU A 4 -22.88 31.17 -4.15
C GLU A 4 -22.75 30.97 -5.67
N ALA A 5 -21.62 31.37 -6.28
CA ALA A 5 -21.44 31.25 -7.73
C ALA A 5 -21.18 29.80 -8.15
N THR A 6 -20.56 29.01 -7.27
CA THR A 6 -20.22 27.61 -7.51
C THR A 6 -21.05 26.64 -6.66
N ASP A 7 -22.02 27.15 -5.89
CA ASP A 7 -22.78 26.43 -4.86
C ASP A 7 -21.90 25.52 -3.97
N THR A 8 -20.72 26.02 -3.58
CA THR A 8 -19.70 25.22 -2.89
C THR A 8 -19.54 25.67 -1.43
N LEU A 9 -19.65 24.72 -0.49
CA LEU A 9 -19.32 24.96 0.92
C LEU A 9 -17.85 24.61 1.20
N ILE A 10 -17.04 25.63 1.47
CA ILE A 10 -15.64 25.49 1.88
C ILE A 10 -15.55 25.52 3.40
N LEU A 11 -15.09 24.41 3.98
CA LEU A 11 -14.73 24.28 5.39
C LEU A 11 -13.20 24.35 5.51
N ASP A 12 -12.69 25.46 6.03
CA ASP A 12 -11.26 25.66 6.28
C ASP A 12 -11.01 25.64 7.78
N TYR A 13 -10.08 24.80 8.22
CA TYR A 13 -9.78 24.58 9.63
C TYR A 13 -8.34 24.98 9.92
N TRP A 14 -8.16 25.84 10.92
CA TRP A 14 -6.85 26.14 11.45
C TRP A 14 -6.32 24.95 12.26
N VAL A 15 -5.14 24.43 11.91
CA VAL A 15 -4.54 23.29 12.61
C VAL A 15 -3.74 23.76 13.84
N ASP A 16 -4.44 23.86 14.96
CA ASP A 16 -3.92 24.14 16.30
C ASP A 16 -3.78 22.88 17.19
N ASP A 17 -3.51 23.07 18.48
CA ASP A 17 -3.37 21.96 19.44
C ASP A 17 -4.70 21.24 19.71
N VAL A 18 -5.83 21.97 19.69
CA VAL A 18 -7.16 21.40 19.93
C VAL A 18 -7.58 20.50 18.78
N THR A 19 -7.40 20.94 17.53
CA THR A 19 -7.66 20.10 16.34
C THR A 19 -6.75 18.89 16.27
N ARG A 20 -5.48 19.00 16.68
CA ARG A 20 -4.56 17.85 16.80
C ARG A 20 -5.04 16.85 17.85
N GLN A 21 -5.46 17.34 19.02
CA GLN A 21 -6.01 16.49 20.07
C GLN A 21 -7.28 15.79 19.61
N ALA A 22 -8.23 16.50 19.00
CA ALA A 22 -9.45 15.91 18.45
C ALA A 22 -9.13 14.84 17.39
N PHE A 23 -8.16 15.10 16.50
CA PHE A 23 -7.72 14.10 15.52
C PHE A 23 -7.15 12.85 16.20
N GLN A 24 -6.30 13.00 17.22
CA GLN A 24 -5.77 11.89 18.00
C GLN A 24 -6.88 11.12 18.71
N GLU A 25 -7.82 11.79 19.37
CA GLU A 25 -8.93 11.13 20.06
C GLU A 25 -9.79 10.27 19.11
N ASN A 26 -9.94 10.68 17.84
CA ASN A 26 -10.67 9.93 16.84
C ASN A 26 -9.88 8.74 16.23
N PHE A 27 -8.54 8.79 16.19
CA PHE A 27 -7.74 7.86 15.37
C PHE A 27 -6.50 7.23 16.03
N ASP A 28 -5.96 7.79 17.12
CA ASP A 28 -4.67 7.39 17.72
C ASP A 28 -4.64 5.93 18.15
N ARG A 29 -5.79 5.40 18.59
CA ARG A 29 -5.93 4.00 19.01
C ARG A 29 -6.27 3.04 17.87
N ASN A 30 -6.54 3.55 16.67
CA ASN A 30 -6.93 2.72 15.54
C ASN A 30 -6.45 3.32 14.19
N PRO A 31 -5.17 3.11 13.84
CA PRO A 31 -4.62 3.51 12.55
C PRO A 31 -5.40 2.96 11.35
N ARG A 32 -6.03 1.78 11.49
CA ARG A 32 -6.89 1.19 10.45
C ARG A 32 -8.14 2.00 10.20
N ALA A 33 -8.78 2.52 11.24
CA ALA A 33 -9.94 3.40 11.09
C ALA A 33 -9.57 4.67 10.31
N LEU A 34 -8.41 5.26 10.58
CA LEU A 34 -7.90 6.40 9.83
C LEU A 34 -7.65 6.05 8.35
N PHE A 35 -6.99 4.92 8.10
CA PHE A 35 -6.75 4.43 6.74
C PHE A 35 -8.06 4.24 5.97
N GLN A 36 -9.05 3.58 6.59
CA GLN A 36 -10.38 3.38 6.00
C GLN A 36 -11.09 4.70 5.74
N ALA A 37 -11.03 5.65 6.67
CA ALA A 37 -11.62 6.97 6.50
C ALA A 37 -11.03 7.69 5.28
N PHE A 38 -9.70 7.70 5.14
CA PHE A 38 -9.06 8.28 3.95
C PHE A 38 -9.39 7.52 2.67
N GLN A 39 -9.46 6.19 2.72
CA GLN A 39 -9.87 5.38 1.57
C GLN A 39 -11.28 5.77 1.11
N VAL A 40 -12.25 5.85 2.03
CA VAL A 40 -13.61 6.28 1.71
C VAL A 40 -13.62 7.67 1.08
N LEU A 41 -12.93 8.64 1.69
CA LEU A 41 -12.85 10.00 1.16
C LEU A 41 -12.22 10.06 -0.24
N LEU A 42 -11.15 9.29 -0.48
CA LEU A 42 -10.51 9.20 -1.79
C LEU A 42 -11.40 8.51 -2.82
N THR A 43 -12.17 7.49 -2.43
CA THR A 43 -13.14 6.80 -3.29
C THR A 43 -14.28 7.72 -3.73
N LEU A 44 -14.62 8.76 -2.97
CA LEU A 44 -15.62 9.75 -3.41
C LEU A 44 -15.20 10.48 -4.69
N ASN A 45 -13.91 10.54 -5.03
CA ASN A 45 -13.46 11.05 -6.33
C ASN A 45 -13.97 10.22 -7.52
N LEU A 46 -14.41 8.98 -7.30
CA LEU A 46 -15.02 8.11 -8.33
C LEU A 46 -16.53 8.30 -8.45
N TYR A 47 -17.17 9.12 -7.60
CA TYR A 47 -18.61 9.35 -7.63
C TYR A 47 -19.08 9.99 -8.95
N THR A 48 -18.20 10.73 -9.63
CA THR A 48 -18.49 11.40 -10.90
C THR A 48 -18.50 10.46 -12.11
N VAL A 49 -18.11 9.19 -11.95
CA VAL A 49 -18.08 8.20 -13.03
C VAL A 49 -19.52 7.77 -13.38
N SER A 50 -19.92 7.94 -14.64
CA SER A 50 -21.26 7.58 -15.12
C SER A 50 -21.52 6.08 -15.08
N ASP A 51 -22.78 5.68 -14.90
CA ASP A 51 -23.15 4.26 -14.89
C ASP A 51 -22.93 3.57 -16.24
N SER A 52 -23.00 4.32 -17.34
CA SER A 52 -22.63 3.83 -18.67
C SER A 52 -21.14 3.44 -18.72
N LEU A 53 -20.26 4.31 -18.23
CA LEU A 53 -18.83 4.04 -18.20
C LEU A 53 -18.51 2.86 -17.27
N LYS A 54 -19.16 2.75 -16.11
CA LYS A 54 -19.02 1.58 -15.22
C LYS A 54 -19.42 0.27 -15.92
N ALA A 55 -20.55 0.27 -16.63
CA ALA A 55 -21.03 -0.90 -17.35
C ALA A 55 -20.07 -1.32 -18.47
N ASP A 56 -19.48 -0.35 -19.17
CA ASP A 56 -18.48 -0.60 -20.21
C ASP A 56 -17.18 -1.13 -19.60
N LEU A 57 -16.69 -0.55 -18.50
CA LEU A 57 -15.50 -1.01 -17.76
C LEU A 57 -15.62 -2.48 -17.35
N TYR A 58 -16.75 -2.89 -16.77
CA TYR A 58 -16.93 -4.26 -16.28
C TYR A 58 -17.07 -5.32 -17.39
N ARG A 59 -17.41 -4.90 -18.61
CA ARG A 59 -17.61 -5.81 -19.75
C ARG A 59 -16.44 -5.80 -20.72
N SER A 60 -15.62 -4.76 -20.68
CA SER A 60 -14.49 -4.58 -21.58
C SER A 60 -13.50 -5.75 -21.48
N GLN A 61 -13.05 -6.23 -22.63
CA GLN A 61 -11.93 -7.17 -22.77
C GLN A 61 -10.63 -6.45 -23.19
N SER A 62 -10.65 -5.12 -23.21
CA SER A 62 -9.49 -4.31 -23.62
C SER A 62 -8.51 -4.16 -22.48
N ASP A 63 -7.23 -4.40 -22.75
CA ASP A 63 -6.15 -4.13 -21.80
C ASP A 63 -6.02 -2.62 -21.47
N TYR A 64 -6.55 -1.75 -22.33
CA TYR A 64 -6.56 -0.29 -22.14
C TYR A 64 -7.78 0.22 -21.37
N VAL A 65 -8.60 -0.67 -20.79
CA VAL A 65 -9.82 -0.29 -20.08
C VAL A 65 -9.56 0.72 -18.94
N SER A 66 -8.41 0.64 -18.27
CA SER A 66 -8.03 1.55 -17.19
C SER A 66 -7.85 3.01 -17.66
N GLU A 67 -7.45 3.22 -18.92
CA GLU A 67 -7.27 4.55 -19.51
C GLU A 67 -8.61 5.25 -19.81
N THR A 68 -9.70 4.48 -19.86
CA THR A 68 -11.04 5.03 -20.11
C THR A 68 -11.65 5.70 -18.87
N VAL A 69 -11.09 5.45 -17.68
CA VAL A 69 -11.52 6.11 -16.45
C VAL A 69 -10.94 7.51 -16.41
N PRO A 70 -11.77 8.57 -16.39
CA PRO A 70 -11.27 9.94 -16.39
C PRO A 70 -10.49 10.21 -15.09
N THR A 71 -9.31 10.80 -15.23
CA THR A 71 -8.59 11.37 -14.09
C THR A 71 -9.08 12.79 -13.86
N LEU A 72 -9.83 13.01 -12.79
CA LEU A 72 -10.35 14.33 -12.44
C LEU A 72 -9.23 15.37 -12.26
N ALA A 73 -9.50 16.59 -12.72
CA ALA A 73 -8.67 17.74 -12.43
C ALA A 73 -8.61 17.99 -10.92
N SER A 74 -7.57 18.69 -10.46
CA SER A 74 -7.31 18.75 -9.02
C SER A 74 -8.35 19.52 -8.20
N ASP A 75 -9.08 20.42 -8.83
CA ASP A 75 -10.18 21.23 -8.32
C ASP A 75 -11.53 20.51 -8.39
N GLU A 76 -11.66 19.48 -9.23
CA GLU A 76 -12.85 18.63 -9.32
C GLU A 76 -12.83 17.46 -8.31
N ARG A 77 -11.69 17.21 -7.66
CA ARG A 77 -11.55 16.12 -6.68
C ARG A 77 -12.20 16.50 -5.34
N VAL A 78 -13.11 15.65 -4.87
CA VAL A 78 -13.70 15.70 -3.53
C VAL A 78 -12.64 15.65 -2.43
N MET A 79 -11.62 14.81 -2.57
CA MET A 79 -10.52 14.68 -1.61
C MET A 79 -9.17 14.59 -2.31
N ARG A 80 -8.17 15.32 -1.78
CA ARG A 80 -6.77 15.18 -2.18
C ARG A 80 -5.81 15.49 -1.04
N PHE A 81 -4.67 14.81 -1.03
CA PHE A 81 -3.53 15.22 -0.22
C PHE A 81 -2.65 16.19 -1.02
N LYS A 82 -2.53 17.43 -0.53
CA LYS A 82 -1.62 18.42 -1.12
C LYS A 82 -0.18 18.16 -0.70
N PHE A 83 0.03 17.87 0.58
CA PHE A 83 1.34 17.63 1.15
C PHE A 83 1.28 16.49 2.16
N VAL A 84 2.10 15.47 1.95
CA VAL A 84 2.37 14.42 2.94
C VAL A 84 3.83 14.56 3.32
N ARG A 85 4.09 14.85 4.60
CA ARG A 85 5.44 15.02 5.12
C ARG A 85 5.68 14.11 6.31
N PHE A 86 6.87 13.54 6.39
CA PHE A 86 7.32 12.78 7.56
C PHE A 86 8.59 13.42 8.13
N ARG A 87 8.78 13.22 9.43
CA ARG A 87 9.97 13.68 10.15
C ARG A 87 10.67 12.47 10.75
N LYS A 88 11.88 12.20 10.27
CA LYS A 88 12.76 11.19 10.86
C LYS A 88 13.34 11.73 12.16
N ARG A 89 13.28 10.93 13.24
CA ARG A 89 13.90 11.31 14.52
C ARG A 89 15.40 11.51 14.31
N GLY A 90 15.93 12.66 14.74
CA GLY A 90 17.35 13.02 14.59
C GLY A 90 17.74 13.59 13.22
N ALA A 91 16.82 13.72 12.26
CA ALA A 91 17.08 14.40 10.99
C ALA A 91 16.62 15.88 11.04
N PRO A 92 17.37 16.81 10.42
CA PRO A 92 16.94 18.19 10.32
C PRO A 92 15.80 18.32 9.31
N GLY A 93 14.63 18.76 9.77
CA GLY A 93 13.49 19.10 8.93
C GLY A 93 12.55 17.95 8.60
N ALA A 94 11.47 18.29 7.89
CA ALA A 94 10.48 17.34 7.39
C ALA A 94 10.72 17.07 5.90
N LEU A 95 10.57 15.81 5.51
CA LEU A 95 10.71 15.34 4.13
C LEU A 95 9.32 15.16 3.51
N MET A 96 9.17 15.53 2.25
CA MET A 96 7.95 15.24 1.48
C MET A 96 7.94 13.77 1.06
N LEU A 97 6.76 13.15 1.03
CA LEU A 97 6.60 11.79 0.48
C LEU A 97 7.12 11.65 -0.95
N LYS A 98 6.94 12.70 -1.75
CA LYS A 98 7.46 12.76 -3.13
C LYS A 98 8.98 12.86 -3.23
N ASN A 99 9.71 13.09 -2.14
CA ASN A 99 11.17 13.16 -2.15
C ASN A 99 11.82 11.80 -1.88
N LEU A 100 11.03 10.76 -1.60
CA LEU A 100 11.54 9.41 -1.48
C LEU A 100 11.92 8.84 -2.85
N SER A 101 13.00 8.07 -2.88
CA SER A 101 13.26 7.15 -3.98
C SER A 101 12.18 6.07 -4.08
N ASP A 102 12.03 5.47 -5.25
CA ASP A 102 11.04 4.41 -5.47
C ASP A 102 11.24 3.22 -4.52
N GLY A 103 12.50 2.84 -4.25
CA GLY A 103 12.83 1.81 -3.28
C GLY A 103 12.40 2.16 -1.85
N GLU A 104 12.63 3.41 -1.40
CA GLU A 104 12.19 3.86 -0.08
C GLU A 104 10.67 3.87 0.03
N HIS A 105 9.99 4.31 -1.04
CA HIS A 105 8.53 4.32 -1.09
C HIS A 105 7.98 2.90 -0.98
N GLN A 106 8.50 1.96 -1.78
CA GLN A 106 8.08 0.57 -1.78
C GLN A 106 8.33 -0.10 -0.43
N LEU A 107 9.48 0.17 0.21
CA LEU A 107 9.80 -0.37 1.53
C LEU A 107 8.80 0.14 2.59
N LEU A 108 8.56 1.46 2.63
CA LEU A 108 7.59 2.04 3.56
C LEU A 108 6.17 1.52 3.31
N HIS A 109 5.81 1.27 2.06
CA HIS A 109 4.50 0.74 1.71
C HIS A 109 4.33 -0.70 2.24
N SER A 110 5.28 -1.59 1.98
CA SER A 110 5.25 -2.99 2.42
C SER A 110 5.26 -3.11 3.95
N LEU A 111 6.17 -2.39 4.63
CA LEU A 111 6.23 -2.40 6.09
C LEU A 111 5.02 -1.71 6.71
N GLY A 112 4.56 -0.59 6.12
CA GLY A 112 3.37 0.12 6.56
C GLY A 112 2.12 -0.74 6.50
N LEU A 113 1.96 -1.55 5.44
CA LEU A 113 0.86 -2.50 5.31
C LEU A 113 0.92 -3.57 6.41
N CYS A 114 2.10 -4.15 6.66
CA CYS A 114 2.29 -5.14 7.72
C CYS A 114 1.93 -4.57 9.09
N LEU A 115 2.40 -3.36 9.40
CA LEU A 115 2.10 -2.67 10.66
C LEU A 115 0.62 -2.29 10.78
N LEU A 116 -0.02 -1.90 9.68
CA LEU A 116 -1.43 -1.53 9.67
C LEU A 116 -2.33 -2.73 10.01
N PHE A 117 -1.98 -3.91 9.52
CA PHE A 117 -2.72 -5.16 9.74
C PHE A 117 -2.12 -6.04 10.85
N ARG A 118 -1.14 -5.52 11.58
CA ARG A 118 -0.60 -6.16 12.78
C ARG A 118 -1.72 -6.40 13.79
N GLY A 119 -1.71 -7.55 14.45
CA GLY A 119 -2.75 -7.93 15.42
C GLY A 119 -4.08 -8.31 14.77
N THR A 120 -4.08 -8.72 13.50
CA THR A 120 -5.28 -9.22 12.80
C THR A 120 -4.99 -10.54 12.09
N ASN A 121 -6.01 -11.38 11.96
CA ASN A 121 -5.91 -12.57 11.12
C ASN A 121 -5.90 -12.14 9.66
N SER A 122 -4.73 -12.22 9.01
CA SER A 122 -4.49 -11.66 7.69
C SER A 122 -3.66 -12.61 6.82
N LEU A 123 -4.01 -12.65 5.53
CA LEU A 123 -3.22 -13.27 4.48
C LEU A 123 -2.60 -12.17 3.63
N PHE A 124 -1.27 -12.09 3.62
CA PHE A 124 -0.52 -11.16 2.79
C PHE A 124 -0.11 -11.87 1.49
N LEU A 125 -0.49 -11.30 0.35
CA LEU A 125 -0.09 -11.75 -0.98
C LEU A 125 0.76 -10.65 -1.61
N LEU A 126 2.07 -10.88 -1.75
CA LEU A 126 3.01 -9.89 -2.26
C LEU A 126 3.66 -10.41 -3.54
N ASP A 127 3.49 -9.68 -4.64
CA ASP A 127 4.09 -10.02 -5.93
C ASP A 127 5.28 -9.10 -6.22
N GLU A 128 6.47 -9.69 -6.32
CA GLU A 128 7.76 -9.01 -6.53
C GLU A 128 7.93 -7.72 -5.67
N PRO A 129 7.71 -7.81 -4.33
CA PRO A 129 7.70 -6.64 -3.44
C PRO A 129 9.04 -5.91 -3.32
N GLU A 130 10.11 -6.44 -3.90
CA GLU A 130 11.49 -5.95 -3.82
C GLU A 130 12.05 -5.35 -5.12
N THR A 131 11.20 -5.19 -6.14
CA THR A 131 11.60 -4.73 -7.49
C THR A 131 12.55 -3.54 -7.47
N HIS A 132 12.30 -2.50 -6.65
CA HIS A 132 13.13 -1.29 -6.57
C HIS A 132 14.13 -1.26 -5.39
N PHE A 133 14.33 -2.37 -4.69
CA PHE A 133 15.23 -2.42 -3.54
C PHE A 133 16.70 -2.48 -3.94
N ASN A 134 17.55 -1.85 -3.13
CA ASN A 134 18.98 -2.10 -3.19
C ASN A 134 19.31 -3.52 -2.66
N PRO A 135 20.50 -4.08 -2.98
CA PRO A 135 20.86 -5.44 -2.58
C PRO A 135 20.75 -5.71 -1.08
N ASP A 136 21.18 -4.76 -0.24
CA ASP A 136 21.13 -4.91 1.23
C ASP A 136 19.70 -5.03 1.75
N TRP A 137 18.75 -4.32 1.13
CA TRP A 137 17.35 -4.38 1.52
C TRP A 137 16.70 -5.68 1.05
N ARG A 138 17.04 -6.17 -0.15
CA ARG A 138 16.56 -7.46 -0.66
C ARG A 138 16.97 -8.61 0.26
N ALA A 139 18.24 -8.62 0.67
CA ALA A 139 18.82 -9.67 1.51
C ALA A 139 18.32 -9.69 2.97
N ASN A 140 17.59 -8.65 3.41
CA ASN A 140 17.07 -8.55 4.77
C ASN A 140 15.55 -8.29 4.79
N PHE A 141 14.86 -8.44 3.65
CA PHE A 141 13.48 -8.02 3.53
C PHE A 141 12.52 -8.93 4.30
N ILE A 142 12.68 -10.25 4.22
CA ILE A 142 11.86 -11.23 4.93
C ILE A 142 12.01 -11.04 6.43
N SER A 143 13.23 -10.86 6.90
CA SER A 143 13.54 -10.60 8.31
C SER A 143 12.83 -9.33 8.80
N ARG A 144 12.87 -8.22 8.03
CA ARG A 144 12.17 -6.96 8.37
C ARG A 144 10.65 -7.10 8.38
N LEU A 145 10.07 -7.87 7.45
CA LEU A 145 8.64 -8.16 7.43
C LEU A 145 8.22 -8.96 8.66
N ARG A 146 8.99 -10.01 9.00
CA ARG A 146 8.77 -10.81 10.20
C ARG A 146 8.81 -9.95 11.46
N GLU A 147 9.83 -9.09 11.60
CA GLU A 147 9.95 -8.16 12.73
C GLU A 147 8.74 -7.23 12.87
N SER A 148 8.17 -6.79 11.75
CA SER A 148 6.99 -5.91 11.72
C SER A 148 5.70 -6.61 12.15
N LEU A 149 5.67 -7.95 12.01
CA LEU A 149 4.51 -8.80 12.29
C LEU A 149 4.63 -9.55 13.64
N ILE A 150 5.70 -9.33 14.42
CA ILE A 150 5.83 -9.94 15.76
C ILE A 150 4.72 -9.38 16.65
N ASP A 151 3.69 -10.18 16.90
CA ASP A 151 2.57 -9.83 17.77
C ASP A 151 2.42 -10.86 18.90
N PRO A 152 2.29 -10.43 20.18
CA PRO A 152 2.04 -11.32 21.30
C PRO A 152 0.63 -11.94 21.33
N ASP A 153 -0.33 -11.41 20.57
CA ASP A 153 -1.77 -11.68 20.78
C ASP A 153 -2.34 -12.79 19.88
N GLY A 154 -1.69 -13.96 19.81
CA GLY A 154 -2.30 -15.20 19.31
C GLY A 154 -2.97 -15.15 17.92
N VAL A 155 -2.68 -14.14 17.10
CA VAL A 155 -3.25 -13.95 15.76
C VAL A 155 -2.53 -14.81 14.74
N SER A 156 -3.29 -15.32 13.76
CA SER A 156 -2.76 -16.12 12.67
C SER A 156 -2.51 -15.23 11.45
N GLN A 157 -1.23 -15.04 11.12
CA GLN A 157 -0.83 -14.28 9.95
C GLN A 157 -0.04 -15.17 9.00
N GLU A 158 -0.45 -15.20 7.73
CA GLU A 158 0.23 -15.93 6.68
C GLU A 158 0.68 -14.97 5.59
N MET A 159 1.81 -15.27 4.96
CA MET A 159 2.40 -14.43 3.93
C MET A 159 2.90 -15.31 2.79
N LEU A 160 2.41 -15.03 1.58
CA LEU A 160 2.88 -15.60 0.34
C LEU A 160 3.57 -14.50 -0.46
N ILE A 161 4.83 -14.75 -0.84
CA ILE A 161 5.63 -13.84 -1.65
C ILE A 161 6.04 -14.58 -2.93
N THR A 162 5.78 -13.97 -4.07
CA THR A 162 6.35 -14.38 -5.36
C THR A 162 7.54 -13.49 -5.68
N THR A 163 8.62 -14.11 -6.12
CA THR A 163 9.88 -13.44 -6.42
C THR A 163 10.67 -14.20 -7.50
N HIS A 164 11.37 -13.47 -8.35
CA HIS A 164 12.43 -13.99 -9.20
C HIS A 164 13.85 -13.67 -8.65
N SER A 165 13.94 -13.03 -7.48
CA SER A 165 15.17 -12.54 -6.87
C SER A 165 15.80 -13.58 -5.93
N PRO A 166 17.00 -14.13 -6.25
CA PRO A 166 17.67 -15.08 -5.37
C PRO A 166 18.07 -14.45 -4.02
N PHE A 167 18.26 -13.12 -3.98
CA PHE A 167 18.61 -12.41 -2.74
C PHE A 167 17.48 -12.43 -1.71
N LEU A 168 16.22 -12.35 -2.14
CA LEU A 168 15.09 -12.42 -1.22
C LEU A 168 14.94 -13.84 -0.65
N ILE A 169 15.19 -14.85 -1.48
CA ILE A 169 15.16 -16.27 -1.09
C ILE A 169 16.22 -16.56 -0.01
N SER A 170 17.40 -15.94 -0.11
CA SER A 170 18.49 -16.14 0.87
C SER A 170 18.15 -15.69 2.30
N ASP A 171 17.11 -14.86 2.48
CA ASP A 171 16.58 -14.43 3.78
C ASP A 171 15.43 -15.34 4.29
N SER A 172 15.24 -16.50 3.65
CA SER A 172 14.24 -17.51 4.00
C SER A 172 14.89 -18.86 4.35
N THR A 173 14.07 -19.83 4.75
CA THR A 173 14.50 -21.22 4.98
C THR A 173 13.99 -22.12 3.86
N PRO A 174 14.66 -23.23 3.52
CA PRO A 174 14.31 -24.01 2.32
C PRO A 174 12.90 -24.59 2.38
N ASP A 175 12.42 -24.92 3.58
CA ASP A 175 11.06 -25.42 3.84
C ASP A 175 9.97 -24.37 3.58
N LYS A 176 10.33 -23.09 3.49
CA LYS A 176 9.43 -21.96 3.20
C LYS A 176 9.55 -21.46 1.77
N VAL A 177 10.36 -22.12 0.94
CA VAL A 177 10.58 -21.74 -0.46
C VAL A 177 10.00 -22.80 -1.37
N LEU A 178 9.17 -22.38 -2.31
CA LEU A 178 8.59 -23.23 -3.35
C LEU A 178 9.13 -22.75 -4.71
N LEU A 179 9.87 -23.61 -5.40
CA LEU A 179 10.33 -23.38 -6.76
C LEU A 179 9.27 -23.85 -7.74
N PHE A 180 8.86 -22.96 -8.64
CA PHE A 180 7.94 -23.25 -9.72
C PHE A 180 8.74 -23.36 -11.02
N ASP A 181 8.73 -24.54 -11.63
CA ASP A 181 9.34 -24.78 -12.94
C ASP A 181 8.28 -25.21 -13.94
N ARG A 182 8.35 -24.68 -15.16
CA ARG A 182 7.40 -25.01 -16.23
C ARG A 182 8.10 -25.86 -17.27
N ASP A 183 7.61 -27.09 -17.45
CA ASP A 183 8.10 -27.99 -18.48
C ASP A 183 7.90 -27.35 -19.88
N PRO A 184 8.98 -27.13 -20.66
CA PRO A 184 8.86 -26.53 -21.99
C PRO A 184 8.09 -27.36 -23.01
N GLY A 185 7.98 -28.68 -22.80
CA GLY A 185 7.38 -29.62 -23.74
C GLY A 185 5.86 -29.67 -23.66
N ASP A 186 5.29 -29.76 -22.46
CA ASP A 186 3.83 -29.89 -22.26
C ASP A 186 3.22 -28.71 -21.47
N GLY A 187 4.04 -27.78 -20.99
CA GLY A 187 3.61 -26.59 -20.27
C GLY A 187 3.16 -26.84 -18.84
N LYS A 188 3.29 -28.06 -18.30
CA LYS A 188 2.95 -28.37 -16.90
C LYS A 188 3.91 -27.69 -15.94
N VAL A 189 3.37 -27.25 -14.82
CA VAL A 189 4.14 -26.63 -13.73
C VAL A 189 4.44 -27.69 -12.68
N GLN A 190 5.70 -27.82 -12.31
CA GLN A 190 6.19 -28.64 -11.21
C GLN A 190 6.60 -27.74 -10.05
N ILE A 191 6.37 -28.22 -8.82
CA ILE A 191 6.70 -27.50 -7.59
C ILE A 191 7.69 -28.34 -6.79
N THR A 192 8.83 -27.75 -6.42
CA THR A 192 9.87 -28.39 -5.61
C THR A 192 10.37 -27.46 -4.51
N HIS A 193 11.08 -28.00 -3.52
CA HIS A 193 11.84 -27.20 -2.57
C HIS A 193 13.30 -27.09 -3.03
N PRO A 194 13.98 -25.95 -2.80
CA PRO A 194 15.40 -25.82 -3.11
C PRO A 194 16.27 -26.64 -2.15
N ASP A 195 17.43 -27.09 -2.63
CA ASP A 195 18.45 -27.80 -1.83
C ASP A 195 19.44 -26.83 -1.12
N TYR A 196 19.20 -25.52 -1.19
CA TYR A 196 20.13 -24.47 -0.74
C TYR A 196 19.45 -23.39 0.10
N ASN A 197 20.27 -22.59 0.81
CA ASN A 197 19.96 -21.28 1.40
C ASN A 197 20.95 -20.25 0.88
#